data_AF-A0A7C3SL53-F1
#
_entry.id   AF-A0A7C3SL53-F1
#
_cell.length_a   1.000
_cell.length_b   1.000
_cell.length_c   1.000
_cell.angle_alpha   90.00
_cell.angle_beta   90.00
_cell.angle_gamma   90.00
#
_symmetry.space_group_name_H-M   'P 1'
#
loop_
_entity.id
_entity.type
_entity.pdbx_description
1 polymer ?
#
loop_
_entity_poly.entity_id
_entity_poly.type
_entity_poly.pdbx_seq_one_letter_code
_entity_poly.pdbx_strand_id
1 'polypeptide(L)'
;MSTRELVGRGEWRELGLSIEGDEDFANALILNTFHLLQVYNDECEVFILPARGLHGYGYRGHVFWDADIYALPFYLLFKPEAARKMLEYRCRNLDAAIENARRNGYEGAQYPWESADDGLEATPREVPLDLAGKRRVRILTGELEHHITADVAYAVDLYFRFTQDRDFFERCGLRILVLTARFWVSRAQWDPARGKYVIRNVIGPDEYHVGVDNNFYTNVMAKHNLELAAHYAREALADSKLRERLLELRVTQEEISKWVEVSSKLEIPCESDGLCEQFEGYFKLKDFTIEPGVLGEKNLPQEVLASVHEYQVIKQADVVAAMFLLRDKFPREVLVKNYEYYLRRTTHASSLSLPMYAALALYLGRSEEGYDLLRQAALADISNIYGNTSDGFHVGSAGGVWTAILFGLLKIQPGESLSYERSASPCRVSMSFNVAYRGAKVRVSI
;
A
#
# COMPACT_ATOMS: atom_id res chain seq x y z
N MET A 1 -0.29 -30.29 16.41
CA MET A 1 0.50 -29.31 17.18
C MET A 1 -0.48 -28.24 17.62
N SER A 2 -0.66 -28.01 18.92
CA SER A 2 -1.58 -26.96 19.38
C SER A 2 -1.00 -25.58 19.06
N THR A 3 -1.83 -24.56 18.91
CA THR A 3 -1.41 -23.16 18.70
C THR A 3 -0.37 -22.71 19.73
N ARG A 4 -0.50 -23.18 20.98
CA ARG A 4 0.44 -22.90 22.09
C ARG A 4 1.82 -23.55 21.91
N GLU A 5 1.91 -24.68 21.23
CA GLU A 5 3.19 -25.36 20.96
C GLU A 5 3.98 -24.69 19.82
N LEU A 6 3.28 -24.13 18.83
CA LEU A 6 3.88 -23.40 17.71
C LEU A 6 4.55 -22.10 18.18
N VAL A 7 3.89 -21.36 19.09
CA VAL A 7 4.38 -20.09 19.64
C VAL A 7 5.69 -20.25 20.45
N GLY A 8 5.99 -21.46 20.94
CA GLY A 8 7.13 -21.74 21.80
C GLY A 8 8.48 -21.97 21.10
N ARG A 9 8.57 -21.96 19.75
CA ARG A 9 9.76 -22.39 18.99
C ARG A 9 10.20 -21.36 17.94
N GLY A 10 11.51 -21.30 17.67
CA GLY A 10 12.09 -20.56 16.54
C GLY A 10 11.63 -19.10 16.46
N GLU A 11 11.25 -18.67 15.26
CA GLU A 11 10.78 -17.31 14.95
C GLU A 11 9.59 -16.85 15.81
N TRP A 12 8.70 -17.76 16.21
CA TRP A 12 7.57 -17.41 17.06
C TRP A 12 7.95 -16.98 18.46
N ARG A 13 9.02 -17.58 19.01
CA ARG A 13 9.56 -17.16 20.30
C ARG A 13 10.16 -15.77 20.20
N GLU A 14 10.77 -15.45 19.06
CA GLU A 14 11.32 -14.12 18.80
C GLU A 14 10.23 -13.07 18.66
N LEU A 15 9.15 -13.40 17.94
CA LEU A 15 7.99 -12.54 17.77
C LEU A 15 7.25 -12.33 19.10
N GLY A 16 7.24 -13.34 19.99
CA GLY A 16 6.76 -13.20 21.37
C GLY A 16 5.27 -12.85 21.47
N LEU A 17 4.47 -13.26 20.47
CA LEU A 17 3.05 -12.97 20.40
C LEU A 17 2.28 -13.63 21.53
N SER A 18 1.60 -12.80 22.30
CA SER A 18 0.58 -13.20 23.26
C SER A 18 -0.67 -12.39 22.99
N ILE A 19 -1.82 -13.06 22.94
CA ILE A 19 -3.13 -12.43 22.69
C ILE A 19 -4.12 -13.06 23.68
N GLU A 20 -4.87 -12.23 24.39
CA GLU A 20 -5.93 -12.65 25.32
C GLU A 20 -7.23 -11.89 25.02
N GLY A 21 -8.39 -12.46 25.37
CA GLY A 21 -9.70 -11.86 25.11
C GLY A 21 -10.48 -12.59 24.01
N ASP A 22 -10.59 -11.99 22.82
CA ASP A 22 -11.28 -12.56 21.66
C ASP A 22 -10.51 -13.74 21.03
N GLU A 23 -10.94 -14.97 21.32
CA GLU A 23 -10.28 -16.20 20.85
C GLU A 23 -10.31 -16.36 19.32
N ASP A 24 -11.39 -15.96 18.66
CA ASP A 24 -11.50 -16.04 17.19
C ASP A 24 -10.48 -15.10 16.54
N PHE A 25 -10.40 -13.86 17.03
CA PHE A 25 -9.42 -12.89 16.56
C PHE A 25 -7.99 -13.35 16.87
N ALA A 26 -7.74 -13.91 18.06
CA ALA A 26 -6.42 -14.42 18.43
C ALA A 26 -5.97 -15.54 17.49
N ASN A 27 -6.83 -16.53 17.24
CA ASN A 27 -6.54 -17.63 16.31
C ASN A 27 -6.35 -17.12 14.87
N ALA A 28 -7.17 -16.16 14.45
CA ALA A 28 -7.06 -15.54 13.14
C ALA A 28 -5.72 -14.80 13.00
N LEU A 29 -5.35 -13.95 13.96
CA LEU A 29 -4.09 -13.20 13.91
C LEU A 29 -2.89 -14.13 13.89
N ILE A 30 -2.92 -15.22 14.65
CA ILE A 30 -1.88 -16.26 14.61
C ILE A 30 -1.82 -16.93 13.23
N LEU A 31 -2.95 -17.24 12.60
CA LEU A 31 -2.96 -17.79 11.24
C LEU A 31 -2.39 -16.80 10.20
N ASN A 32 -2.77 -15.52 10.30
CA ASN A 32 -2.24 -14.45 9.44
C ASN A 32 -0.71 -14.35 9.59
N THR A 33 -0.21 -14.28 10.83
CA THR A 33 1.23 -14.26 11.11
C THR A 33 1.93 -15.52 10.62
N PHE A 34 1.31 -16.70 10.77
CA PHE A 34 1.85 -17.96 10.27
C PHE A 34 2.07 -17.92 8.76
N HIS A 35 1.07 -17.52 7.98
CA HIS A 35 1.19 -17.48 6.53
C HIS A 35 2.15 -16.39 6.04
N LEU A 36 2.29 -15.27 6.75
CA LEU A 36 3.30 -14.25 6.45
C LEU A 36 4.72 -14.79 6.69
N LEU A 37 4.98 -15.48 7.79
CA LEU A 37 6.30 -16.08 8.04
C LEU A 37 6.59 -17.25 7.09
N GLN A 38 5.58 -18.07 6.78
CA GLN A 38 5.72 -19.28 5.97
C GLN A 38 6.23 -19.02 4.55
N VAL A 39 5.87 -17.89 3.94
CA VAL A 39 6.23 -17.58 2.55
C VAL A 39 7.66 -17.07 2.39
N TYR A 40 8.36 -16.78 3.48
CA TYR A 40 9.72 -16.28 3.45
C TYR A 40 10.75 -17.40 3.65
N ASN A 41 11.89 -17.27 2.96
CA ASN A 41 13.05 -18.16 3.13
C ASN A 41 14.33 -17.33 3.33
N ASP A 42 15.03 -17.56 4.45
CA ASP A 42 16.28 -16.88 4.82
C ASP A 42 17.41 -17.09 3.78
N GLU A 43 17.38 -18.20 3.03
CA GLU A 43 18.42 -18.55 2.05
C GLU A 43 18.25 -17.83 0.70
N CYS A 44 17.08 -17.25 0.43
CA CYS A 44 16.84 -16.56 -0.83
C CYS A 44 17.58 -15.21 -0.87
N GLU A 45 18.20 -14.86 -2.00
CA GLU A 45 18.86 -13.55 -2.17
C GLU A 45 17.86 -12.38 -2.18
N VAL A 46 16.67 -12.60 -2.76
CA VAL A 46 15.59 -11.64 -2.82
C VAL A 46 14.30 -12.29 -2.35
N PHE A 47 13.35 -11.48 -1.90
CA PHE A 47 12.06 -11.96 -1.46
C PHE A 47 10.95 -11.47 -2.40
N ILE A 48 10.51 -12.39 -3.25
CA ILE A 48 9.34 -12.22 -4.11
C ILE A 48 8.13 -12.58 -3.26
N LEU A 49 7.23 -11.62 -3.01
CA LEU A 49 6.03 -11.82 -2.20
C LEU A 49 4.77 -11.70 -3.07
N PRO A 50 4.22 -12.81 -3.58
CA PRO A 50 3.01 -12.76 -4.39
C PRO A 50 1.77 -12.37 -3.58
N ALA A 51 0.76 -11.79 -4.25
CA ALA A 51 -0.51 -11.42 -3.63
C ALA A 51 -1.22 -12.59 -2.91
N ARG A 52 -1.02 -13.82 -3.40
CA ARG A 52 -1.55 -15.07 -2.80
C ARG A 52 -0.50 -15.92 -2.07
N GLY A 53 0.70 -15.38 -1.87
CA GLY A 53 1.86 -16.15 -1.39
C GLY A 53 2.13 -17.35 -2.30
N LEU A 54 2.48 -18.49 -1.68
CA LEU A 54 2.66 -19.78 -2.37
C LEU A 54 1.50 -20.75 -2.10
N HIS A 55 0.30 -20.21 -1.87
CA HIS A 55 -0.86 -20.97 -1.37
C HIS A 55 -1.86 -21.37 -2.46
N GLY A 56 -1.68 -20.90 -3.69
CA GLY A 56 -2.59 -21.16 -4.80
C GLY A 56 -2.18 -20.46 -6.09
N TYR A 57 -2.99 -20.65 -7.14
CA TYR A 57 -2.72 -20.10 -8.49
C TYR A 57 -3.37 -18.73 -8.73
N GLY A 58 -4.14 -18.21 -7.77
CA GLY A 58 -4.73 -16.88 -7.84
C GLY A 58 -3.65 -15.82 -8.06
N TYR A 59 -3.89 -14.91 -8.99
CA TYR A 59 -2.92 -13.89 -9.42
C TYR A 59 -1.55 -14.45 -9.87
N ARG A 60 -1.46 -15.74 -10.20
CA ARG A 60 -0.32 -16.37 -10.92
C ARG A 60 1.05 -16.19 -10.26
N GLY A 61 1.10 -15.97 -8.96
CA GLY A 61 2.37 -15.72 -8.27
C GLY A 61 2.93 -14.32 -8.51
N HIS A 62 2.16 -13.39 -9.07
CA HIS A 62 2.61 -12.02 -9.33
C HIS A 62 2.63 -11.18 -8.04
N VAL A 63 3.58 -10.24 -8.01
CA VAL A 63 3.79 -9.24 -6.96
C VAL A 63 3.13 -7.93 -7.36
N PHE A 64 2.32 -7.40 -6.47
CA PHE A 64 1.56 -6.16 -6.59
C PHE A 64 2.00 -5.18 -5.50
N TRP A 65 1.34 -4.02 -5.42
CA TRP A 65 1.48 -3.06 -4.32
C TRP A 65 1.10 -3.64 -2.94
N ASP A 66 0.37 -4.76 -2.91
CA ASP A 66 0.10 -5.60 -1.73
C ASP A 66 1.37 -5.86 -0.91
N ALA A 67 2.49 -6.13 -1.60
CA ALA A 67 3.77 -6.39 -0.95
C ALA A 67 4.31 -5.13 -0.27
N ASP A 68 4.34 -3.99 -0.98
CA ASP A 68 5.02 -2.77 -0.54
C ASP A 68 4.21 -1.99 0.51
N ILE A 69 2.88 -1.91 0.34
CA ILE A 69 2.01 -1.08 1.18
C ILE A 69 1.45 -1.85 2.37
N TYR A 70 1.06 -3.12 2.17
CA TYR A 70 0.35 -3.88 3.19
C TYR A 70 1.26 -4.83 3.95
N ALA A 71 2.10 -5.60 3.26
CA ALA A 71 2.89 -6.65 3.91
C ALA A 71 4.26 -6.17 4.44
N LEU A 72 4.95 -5.27 3.72
CA LEU A 72 6.26 -4.75 4.12
C LEU A 72 6.28 -4.16 5.55
N PRO A 73 5.27 -3.39 6.02
CA PRO A 73 5.13 -3.00 7.43
C PRO A 73 5.35 -4.11 8.46
N PHE A 74 4.80 -5.31 8.21
CA PHE A 74 4.96 -6.46 9.09
C PHE A 74 6.43 -6.91 9.10
N TYR A 75 7.01 -7.19 7.93
CA TYR A 75 8.41 -7.63 7.86
C TYR A 75 9.36 -6.56 8.39
N LEU A 76 9.09 -5.28 8.16
CA LEU A 76 9.92 -4.18 8.65
C LEU A 76 10.11 -4.23 10.17
N LEU A 77 9.04 -4.57 10.90
CA LEU A 77 9.06 -4.59 12.37
C LEU A 77 9.27 -5.97 12.97
N PHE A 78 9.00 -7.07 12.26
CA PHE A 78 9.19 -8.41 12.81
C PHE A 78 10.40 -9.15 12.23
N LYS A 79 10.78 -8.83 10.99
CA LYS A 79 11.84 -9.52 10.24
C LYS A 79 12.53 -8.56 9.23
N PRO A 80 13.27 -7.53 9.70
CA PRO A 80 13.75 -6.44 8.84
C PRO A 80 14.62 -6.89 7.65
N GLU A 81 15.29 -8.04 7.77
CA GLU A 81 16.03 -8.68 6.69
C GLU A 81 15.12 -9.13 5.54
N ALA A 82 13.89 -9.60 5.85
CA ALA A 82 12.90 -9.93 4.84
C ALA A 82 12.40 -8.67 4.14
N ALA A 83 12.11 -7.60 4.89
CA ALA A 83 11.73 -6.31 4.31
C ALA A 83 12.82 -5.74 3.39
N ARG A 84 14.10 -5.84 3.79
CA ARG A 84 15.23 -5.48 2.93
C ARG A 84 15.22 -6.27 1.63
N LYS A 85 15.03 -7.60 1.69
CA LYS A 85 15.01 -8.47 0.51
C LYS A 85 13.80 -8.24 -0.41
N MET A 86 12.66 -7.75 0.12
CA MET A 86 11.53 -7.31 -0.71
C MET A 86 11.92 -6.07 -1.53
N LEU A 87 12.65 -5.13 -0.93
CA LEU A 87 13.13 -3.95 -1.63
C LEU A 87 14.32 -4.25 -2.54
N GLU A 88 15.17 -5.22 -2.21
CA GLU A 88 16.22 -5.72 -3.11
C GLU A 88 15.63 -6.44 -4.33
N TYR A 89 14.45 -7.06 -4.23
CA TYR A 89 13.70 -7.53 -5.39
C TYR A 89 13.30 -6.37 -6.32
N ARG A 90 12.71 -5.30 -5.78
CA ARG A 90 12.38 -4.09 -6.55
C ARG A 90 13.64 -3.49 -7.19
N CYS A 91 14.73 -3.44 -6.43
CA CYS A 91 16.04 -2.99 -6.89
C CYS A 91 16.58 -3.76 -8.09
N ARG A 92 16.55 -5.10 -8.00
CA ARG A 92 17.04 -6.02 -9.03
C ARG A 92 16.29 -5.81 -10.35
N ASN A 93 15.01 -5.48 -10.25
CA ASN A 93 14.10 -5.31 -11.39
C ASN A 93 13.97 -3.84 -11.86
N LEU A 94 14.84 -2.96 -11.37
CA LEU A 94 14.77 -1.53 -11.69
C LEU A 94 15.02 -1.23 -13.17
N ASP A 95 15.91 -1.98 -13.83
CA ASP A 95 16.15 -1.80 -15.27
C ASP A 95 14.94 -2.21 -16.11
N ALA A 96 14.17 -3.22 -15.69
CA ALA A 96 12.91 -3.60 -16.32
C ALA A 96 11.85 -2.49 -16.17
N ALA A 97 11.78 -1.85 -15.00
CA ALA A 97 10.91 -0.70 -14.77
C ALA A 97 11.29 0.53 -15.62
N ILE A 98 12.58 0.76 -15.87
CA ILE A 98 13.05 1.81 -16.79
C ILE A 98 12.62 1.51 -18.23
N GLU A 99 12.80 0.26 -18.67
CA GLU A 99 12.37 -0.16 -20.01
C GLU A 99 10.85 -0.07 -20.16
N ASN A 100 10.09 -0.38 -19.11
CA ASN A 100 8.63 -0.21 -19.10
C ASN A 100 8.23 1.25 -19.29
N ALA A 101 8.84 2.18 -18.53
CA ALA A 101 8.62 3.62 -18.69
C ALA A 101 8.90 4.05 -20.14
N ARG A 102 10.06 3.65 -20.68
CA ARG A 102 10.48 3.98 -22.05
C ARG A 102 9.49 3.45 -23.10
N ARG A 103 9.00 2.22 -22.96
CA ARG A 103 7.99 1.62 -23.87
C ARG A 103 6.67 2.39 -23.85
N ASN A 104 6.32 2.97 -22.71
CA ASN A 104 5.10 3.76 -22.52
C ASN A 104 5.30 5.26 -22.82
N GLY A 105 6.50 5.65 -23.31
CA GLY A 105 6.79 7.05 -23.67
C GLY A 105 7.13 7.96 -22.49
N TYR A 106 7.49 7.38 -21.35
CA TYR A 106 7.88 8.07 -20.13
C TYR A 106 9.39 7.95 -19.87
N GLU A 107 9.89 8.76 -18.94
CA GLU A 107 11.26 8.70 -18.44
C GLU A 107 11.30 8.01 -17.07
N GLY A 108 12.50 7.81 -16.51
CA GLY A 108 12.65 7.25 -15.18
C GLY A 108 12.29 5.77 -15.11
N ALA A 109 11.71 5.33 -13.98
CA ALA A 109 11.31 3.96 -13.74
C ALA A 109 9.80 3.88 -13.45
N GLN A 110 9.08 3.13 -14.28
CA GLN A 110 7.67 2.79 -14.11
C GLN A 110 7.60 1.31 -13.72
N TYR A 111 7.42 1.03 -12.43
CA TYR A 111 7.23 -0.36 -11.99
C TYR A 111 5.95 -0.93 -12.62
N PRO A 112 5.96 -2.21 -13.02
CA PRO A 112 4.77 -2.85 -13.54
C PRO A 112 3.70 -3.00 -12.45
N TRP A 113 2.43 -3.05 -12.86
CA TRP A 113 1.32 -3.35 -11.97
C TRP A 113 1.44 -4.78 -11.41
N GLU A 114 1.64 -5.74 -12.30
CA GLU A 114 1.91 -7.13 -11.97
C GLU A 114 3.36 -7.47 -12.34
N SER A 115 4.14 -7.83 -11.33
CA SER A 115 5.56 -8.17 -11.49
C SER A 115 5.81 -9.64 -11.17
N ALA A 116 6.71 -10.29 -11.91
CA ALA A 116 7.18 -11.64 -11.63
C ALA A 116 8.71 -11.67 -11.42
N ASP A 117 9.36 -12.79 -11.70
CA ASP A 117 10.80 -12.97 -11.51
C ASP A 117 11.67 -12.02 -12.35
N ASP A 118 11.24 -11.65 -13.56
CA ASP A 118 11.99 -10.80 -14.50
C ASP A 118 11.71 -9.29 -14.38
N GLY A 119 10.73 -8.90 -13.56
CA GLY A 119 10.36 -7.50 -13.38
C GLY A 119 9.59 -6.86 -14.54
N LEU A 120 9.25 -7.60 -15.59
CA LEU A 120 8.45 -7.08 -16.70
C LEU A 120 6.96 -6.98 -16.31
N GLU A 121 6.21 -6.20 -17.09
CA GLU A 121 4.76 -6.09 -16.95
C GLU A 121 4.09 -7.42 -17.32
N ALA A 122 3.54 -8.08 -16.31
CA ALA A 122 2.93 -9.40 -16.40
C ALA A 122 1.39 -9.36 -16.39
N THR A 123 0.78 -8.17 -16.28
CA THR A 123 -0.67 -8.03 -16.22
C THR A 123 -1.30 -8.60 -17.49
N PRO A 124 -2.26 -9.54 -17.37
CA PRO A 124 -2.94 -10.10 -18.54
C PRO A 124 -3.77 -9.00 -19.23
N ARG A 125 -3.54 -8.74 -20.51
CA ARG A 125 -4.33 -7.74 -21.28
C ARG A 125 -5.82 -8.06 -21.36
N GLU A 126 -6.16 -9.34 -21.30
CA GLU A 126 -7.53 -9.84 -21.33
C GLU A 126 -7.69 -11.03 -20.38
N VAL A 127 -8.84 -11.09 -19.72
CA VAL A 127 -9.26 -12.26 -18.93
C VAL A 127 -10.60 -12.80 -19.42
N PRO A 128 -10.79 -14.12 -19.47
CA PRO A 128 -12.04 -14.73 -19.88
C PRO A 128 -13.12 -14.54 -18.79
N LEU A 129 -14.33 -14.13 -19.20
CA LEU A 129 -15.52 -14.03 -18.33
C LEU A 129 -16.30 -15.33 -18.22
N ASP A 130 -15.96 -16.32 -19.05
CA ASP A 130 -16.57 -17.64 -19.04
C ASP A 130 -15.50 -18.72 -19.21
N LEU A 131 -15.78 -19.91 -18.68
CA LEU A 131 -14.86 -21.05 -18.74
C LEU A 131 -14.52 -21.47 -20.18
N ALA A 132 -15.34 -21.09 -21.17
CA ALA A 132 -15.11 -21.37 -22.58
C ALA A 132 -14.26 -20.28 -23.27
N GLY A 133 -13.91 -19.20 -22.57
CA GLY A 133 -13.12 -18.06 -23.07
C GLY A 133 -13.80 -17.26 -24.19
N LYS A 134 -15.12 -17.37 -24.37
CA LYS A 134 -15.85 -16.74 -25.48
C LYS A 134 -16.09 -15.25 -25.25
N ARG A 135 -16.25 -14.84 -24.01
CA ARG A 135 -16.32 -13.43 -23.59
C ARG A 135 -15.05 -13.08 -22.84
N ARG A 136 -14.49 -11.92 -23.16
CA ARG A 136 -13.26 -11.42 -22.54
C ARG A 136 -13.46 -9.98 -22.08
N VAL A 137 -12.81 -9.64 -20.98
CA VAL A 137 -12.72 -8.26 -20.49
C VAL A 137 -11.28 -7.81 -20.64
N ARG A 138 -11.11 -6.61 -21.18
CA ARG A 138 -9.82 -5.94 -21.23
C ARG A 138 -9.46 -5.47 -19.83
N ILE A 139 -8.26 -5.82 -19.38
CA ILE A 139 -7.70 -5.35 -18.10
C ILE A 139 -6.73 -4.23 -18.42
N LEU A 140 -6.98 -3.07 -17.83
CA LEU A 140 -6.24 -1.84 -18.10
C LEU A 140 -5.29 -1.44 -16.96
N THR A 141 -5.27 -2.20 -15.87
CA THR A 141 -4.46 -1.89 -14.68
C THR A 141 -2.96 -1.83 -15.01
N GLY A 142 -2.43 -2.78 -15.77
CA GLY A 142 -1.04 -2.74 -16.27
C GLY A 142 -0.72 -1.57 -17.21
N GLU A 143 -1.73 -0.94 -17.81
CA GLU A 143 -1.55 0.23 -18.68
C GLU A 143 -1.76 1.57 -17.95
N LEU A 144 -2.58 1.61 -16.90
CA LEU A 144 -3.10 2.86 -16.32
C LEU A 144 -2.93 2.99 -14.79
N GLU A 145 -2.71 1.91 -14.06
CA GLU A 145 -2.63 1.88 -12.59
C GLU A 145 -1.19 2.14 -12.11
N HIS A 146 -0.73 3.36 -12.37
CA HIS A 146 0.68 3.73 -12.21
C HIS A 146 1.12 4.00 -10.77
N HIS A 147 0.18 4.05 -9.81
CA HIS A 147 0.47 4.44 -8.43
C HIS A 147 1.46 3.48 -7.75
N ILE A 148 1.56 2.21 -8.20
CA ILE A 148 2.59 1.24 -7.79
C ILE A 148 4.01 1.85 -7.76
N THR A 149 4.30 2.75 -8.70
CA THR A 149 5.62 3.40 -8.79
C THR A 149 5.88 4.35 -7.62
N ALA A 150 4.86 5.05 -7.12
CA ALA A 150 4.97 5.84 -5.89
C ALA A 150 4.91 4.98 -4.63
N ASP A 151 4.20 3.85 -4.67
CA ASP A 151 4.09 2.92 -3.55
C ASP A 151 5.43 2.27 -3.21
N VAL A 152 6.19 1.84 -4.22
CA VAL A 152 7.55 1.33 -4.04
C VAL A 152 8.47 2.39 -3.44
N ALA A 153 8.36 3.65 -3.88
CA ALA A 153 9.12 4.76 -3.30
C ALA A 153 8.76 5.02 -1.84
N TYR A 154 7.47 4.93 -1.49
CA TYR A 154 6.99 5.02 -0.11
C TYR A 154 7.57 3.90 0.77
N ALA A 155 7.57 2.65 0.27
CA ALA A 155 8.11 1.51 1.01
C ALA A 155 9.63 1.64 1.25
N VAL A 156 10.39 2.15 0.27
CA VAL A 156 11.82 2.47 0.43
C VAL A 156 12.04 3.48 1.55
N ASP A 157 11.28 4.58 1.55
CA ASP A 157 11.37 5.61 2.60
C ASP A 157 10.99 5.04 3.98
N LEU A 158 9.87 4.32 4.06
CA LEU A 158 9.41 3.70 5.30
C LEU A 158 10.48 2.78 5.88
N TYR A 159 11.04 1.89 5.06
CA TYR A 159 12.11 1.00 5.46
C TYR A 159 13.33 1.77 5.97
N PHE A 160 13.78 2.78 5.22
CA PHE A 160 14.98 3.53 5.56
C PHE A 160 14.82 4.35 6.84
N ARG A 161 13.67 5.00 7.06
CA ARG A 161 13.42 5.76 8.29
C ARG A 161 13.49 4.89 9.54
N PHE A 162 12.98 3.67 9.46
CA PHE A 162 12.97 2.72 10.58
C PHE A 162 14.34 2.07 10.82
N THR A 163 15.02 1.62 9.77
CA THR A 163 16.25 0.83 9.88
C THR A 163 17.52 1.68 9.91
N GLN A 164 17.51 2.84 9.25
CA GLN A 164 18.71 3.61 8.91
C GLN A 164 19.78 2.77 8.18
N ASP A 165 19.35 1.77 7.39
CA ASP A 165 20.25 0.94 6.60
C ASP A 165 20.88 1.74 5.45
N ARG A 166 22.03 2.35 5.75
CA ARG A 166 22.80 3.18 4.81
C ARG A 166 23.35 2.38 3.64
N ASP A 167 23.67 1.10 3.84
CA ASP A 167 24.18 0.24 2.77
C ASP A 167 23.11 0.00 1.70
N PHE A 168 21.91 -0.42 2.11
CA PHE A 168 20.79 -0.57 1.19
C PHE A 168 20.44 0.76 0.50
N PHE A 169 20.41 1.85 1.27
CA PHE A 169 20.01 3.15 0.74
C PHE A 169 21.00 3.69 -0.30
N GLU A 170 22.30 3.56 -0.05
CA GLU A 170 23.36 3.95 -1.00
C GLU A 170 23.32 3.09 -2.27
N ARG A 171 23.23 1.76 -2.13
CA ARG A 171 23.26 0.84 -3.27
C ARG A 171 22.00 0.92 -4.13
N CYS A 172 20.86 1.20 -3.51
CA CYS A 172 19.59 1.13 -4.23
C CYS A 172 18.53 2.16 -3.85
N GLY A 173 18.32 2.42 -2.56
CA GLY A 173 17.20 3.25 -2.10
C GLY A 173 17.15 4.62 -2.81
N LEU A 174 18.28 5.33 -2.86
CA LEU A 174 18.38 6.62 -3.55
C LEU A 174 18.10 6.51 -5.06
N ARG A 175 18.58 5.45 -5.71
CA ARG A 175 18.36 5.21 -7.14
C ARG A 175 16.88 4.98 -7.46
N ILE A 176 16.17 4.22 -6.63
CA ILE A 176 14.72 4.01 -6.76
C ILE A 176 13.98 5.34 -6.64
N LEU A 177 14.24 6.13 -5.59
CA LEU A 177 13.55 7.41 -5.38
C LEU A 177 13.77 8.39 -6.55
N VAL A 178 15.01 8.52 -7.02
CA VAL A 178 15.33 9.40 -8.16
C VAL A 178 14.64 8.94 -9.44
N LEU A 179 14.72 7.65 -9.78
CA LEU A 179 14.19 7.16 -11.05
C LEU A 179 12.66 7.15 -11.07
N THR A 180 12.01 6.84 -9.95
CA THR A 180 10.55 6.92 -9.85
C THR A 180 10.06 8.39 -9.84
N ALA A 181 10.83 9.34 -9.29
CA ALA A 181 10.56 10.77 -9.42
C ALA A 181 10.67 11.27 -10.87
N ARG A 182 11.67 10.81 -11.63
CA ARG A 182 11.78 11.08 -13.08
C ARG A 182 10.54 10.60 -13.84
N PHE A 183 10.04 9.42 -13.50
CA PHE A 183 8.78 8.91 -14.05
C PHE A 183 7.64 9.88 -13.77
N TRP A 184 7.43 10.29 -12.52
CA TRP A 184 6.33 11.19 -12.18
C TRP A 184 6.43 12.58 -12.83
N VAL A 185 7.63 13.13 -13.00
CA VAL A 185 7.82 14.37 -13.78
C VAL A 185 7.42 14.17 -15.23
N SER A 186 7.83 13.06 -15.86
CA SER A 186 7.49 12.78 -17.26
C SER A 186 6.02 12.42 -17.46
N ARG A 187 5.36 11.87 -16.42
CA ARG A 187 3.96 11.47 -16.42
C ARG A 187 3.00 12.64 -16.19
N ALA A 188 3.44 13.65 -15.45
CA ALA A 188 2.68 14.85 -15.15
C ALA A 188 2.65 15.81 -16.34
N GLN A 189 1.47 16.34 -16.64
CA GLN A 189 1.25 17.26 -17.75
C GLN A 189 0.98 18.66 -17.21
N TRP A 190 1.63 19.70 -17.74
CA TRP A 190 1.30 21.07 -17.39
C TRP A 190 -0.04 21.48 -18.03
N ASP A 191 -0.97 21.97 -17.21
CA ASP A 191 -2.23 22.57 -17.62
C ASP A 191 -2.14 24.11 -17.48
N PRO A 192 -1.97 24.85 -18.60
CA PRO A 192 -1.83 26.31 -18.56
C PRO A 192 -3.07 27.04 -18.06
N ALA A 193 -4.27 26.47 -18.26
CA ALA A 193 -5.52 27.12 -17.86
C ALA A 193 -5.66 27.11 -16.33
N ARG A 194 -5.15 26.06 -15.68
CA ARG A 194 -5.16 25.91 -14.21
C ARG A 194 -3.90 26.46 -13.54
N GLY A 195 -2.79 26.55 -14.29
CA GLY A 195 -1.47 26.81 -13.72
C GLY A 195 -0.99 25.67 -12.82
N LYS A 196 -1.35 24.44 -13.17
CA LYS A 196 -1.15 23.22 -12.37
C LYS A 196 -0.60 22.09 -13.22
N TYR A 197 0.08 21.13 -12.59
CA TYR A 197 0.35 19.83 -13.21
C TYR A 197 -0.80 18.87 -12.93
N VAL A 198 -1.15 18.06 -13.92
CA VAL A 198 -2.24 17.09 -13.85
C VAL A 198 -1.76 15.72 -14.30
N ILE A 199 -2.35 14.67 -13.75
CA ILE A 199 -2.10 13.29 -14.15
C ILE A 199 -3.44 12.74 -14.64
N ARG A 200 -3.53 12.60 -15.97
CA ARG A 200 -4.76 12.17 -16.66
C ARG A 200 -4.74 10.71 -17.03
N ASN A 201 -5.92 10.13 -17.26
CA ASN A 201 -6.12 8.77 -17.75
C ASN A 201 -5.35 7.74 -16.90
N VAL A 202 -5.80 7.55 -15.66
CA VAL A 202 -5.24 6.59 -14.70
C VAL A 202 -6.33 5.69 -14.12
N ILE A 203 -5.89 4.61 -13.48
CA ILE A 203 -6.68 3.87 -12.48
C ILE A 203 -6.05 4.19 -11.12
N GLY A 204 -6.88 4.54 -10.13
CA GLY A 204 -6.46 4.61 -8.72
C GLY A 204 -6.70 3.26 -8.03
N PRO A 205 -6.43 3.14 -6.71
CA PRO A 205 -6.68 1.90 -5.99
C PRO A 205 -8.10 1.34 -6.15
N ASP A 206 -9.09 2.20 -6.38
CA ASP A 206 -10.42 1.79 -6.77
C ASP A 206 -10.51 1.46 -8.27
N GLU A 207 -10.39 0.17 -8.58
CA GLU A 207 -10.43 -0.33 -9.96
C GLU A 207 -11.82 -0.31 -10.62
N TYR A 208 -12.89 0.14 -9.94
CA TYR A 208 -14.19 0.36 -10.60
C TYR A 208 -14.18 1.56 -11.56
N HIS A 209 -13.30 2.53 -11.30
CA HIS A 209 -13.22 3.78 -12.05
C HIS A 209 -11.94 3.83 -12.88
N VAL A 210 -12.11 3.64 -14.20
CA VAL A 210 -11.00 3.47 -15.14
C VAL A 210 -10.86 4.67 -16.06
N GLY A 211 -9.61 5.11 -16.27
CA GLY A 211 -9.30 6.21 -17.18
C GLY A 211 -9.72 7.57 -16.63
N VAL A 212 -9.68 7.71 -15.30
CA VAL A 212 -10.03 8.95 -14.60
C VAL A 212 -8.87 9.93 -14.59
N ASP A 213 -9.19 11.21 -14.37
CA ASP A 213 -8.22 12.29 -14.29
C ASP A 213 -8.00 12.71 -12.83
N ASN A 214 -6.75 13.01 -12.48
CA ASN A 214 -6.35 13.57 -11.18
C ASN A 214 -6.83 12.74 -9.99
N ASN A 215 -6.72 11.41 -10.07
CA ASN A 215 -7.03 10.54 -8.93
C ASN A 215 -6.23 10.99 -7.69
N PHE A 216 -6.94 11.15 -6.57
CA PHE A 216 -6.41 11.70 -5.34
C PHE A 216 -5.25 10.87 -4.80
N TYR A 217 -5.42 9.54 -4.71
CA TYR A 217 -4.35 8.66 -4.25
C TYR A 217 -3.10 8.79 -5.12
N THR A 218 -3.27 8.65 -6.43
CA THR A 218 -2.18 8.73 -7.42
C THR A 218 -1.45 10.05 -7.32
N ASN A 219 -2.15 11.18 -7.31
CA ASN A 219 -1.52 12.50 -7.29
C ASN A 219 -0.84 12.78 -5.95
N VAL A 220 -1.47 12.43 -4.82
CA VAL A 220 -0.88 12.61 -3.49
C VAL A 220 0.40 11.76 -3.34
N MET A 221 0.37 10.50 -3.79
CA MET A 221 1.53 9.61 -3.71
C MET A 221 2.65 10.02 -4.69
N ALA A 222 2.31 10.45 -5.90
CA ALA A 222 3.27 11.01 -6.86
C ALA A 222 3.96 12.27 -6.30
N LYS A 223 3.16 13.20 -5.74
CA LYS A 223 3.65 14.39 -5.03
C LYS A 223 4.60 14.00 -3.90
N HIS A 224 4.24 13.00 -3.10
CA HIS A 224 5.09 12.55 -2.01
C HIS A 224 6.41 11.96 -2.49
N ASN A 225 6.41 11.14 -3.55
CA ASN A 225 7.64 10.62 -4.14
C ASN A 225 8.57 11.74 -4.61
N LEU A 226 8.04 12.72 -5.35
CA LEU A 226 8.82 13.89 -5.79
C LEU A 226 9.43 14.67 -4.61
N GLU A 227 8.69 14.81 -3.51
CA GLU A 227 9.18 15.43 -2.28
C GLU A 227 10.29 14.60 -1.61
N LEU A 228 10.14 13.27 -1.57
CA LEU A 228 11.17 12.35 -1.05
C LEU A 228 12.45 12.43 -1.88
N ALA A 229 12.36 12.34 -3.20
CA ALA A 229 13.51 12.45 -4.09
C ALA A 229 14.24 13.78 -3.92
N ALA A 230 13.50 14.90 -3.83
CA ALA A 230 14.10 16.20 -3.58
C ALA A 230 14.74 16.32 -2.18
N HIS A 231 14.12 15.75 -1.15
CA HIS A 231 14.65 15.72 0.20
C HIS A 231 15.97 14.94 0.25
N TYR A 232 15.96 13.67 -0.17
CA TYR A 232 17.14 12.81 -0.08
C TYR A 232 18.25 13.19 -1.06
N ALA A 233 17.93 13.76 -2.23
CA ALA A 233 18.98 14.32 -3.09
C ALA A 233 19.70 15.50 -2.43
N ARG A 234 18.98 16.38 -1.71
CA ARG A 234 19.62 17.48 -0.97
C ARG A 234 20.45 16.98 0.20
N GLU A 235 19.98 15.97 0.93
CA GLU A 235 20.78 15.35 2.00
C GLU A 235 22.03 14.67 1.44
N ALA A 236 21.89 13.96 0.32
CA ALA A 236 22.99 13.30 -0.38
C ALA A 236 24.05 14.30 -0.88
N LEU A 237 23.69 15.56 -1.16
CA LEU A 237 24.69 16.59 -1.46
C LEU A 237 25.61 16.85 -0.26
N ALA A 238 25.23 16.58 0.98
CA ALA A 238 26.08 16.77 2.16
C ALA A 238 26.92 15.52 2.55
N ASP A 239 26.62 14.35 1.98
CA ASP A 239 27.29 13.08 2.24
C ASP A 239 28.16 12.67 1.04
N SER A 240 29.46 12.43 1.24
CA SER A 240 30.38 12.18 0.11
C SER A 240 30.02 10.93 -0.71
N LYS A 241 29.53 9.86 -0.06
CA LYS A 241 29.19 8.60 -0.76
C LYS A 241 27.88 8.73 -1.52
N LEU A 242 26.85 9.30 -0.89
CA LEU A 242 25.58 9.52 -1.57
C LEU A 242 25.72 10.55 -2.70
N ARG A 243 26.62 11.52 -2.56
CA ARG A 243 26.96 12.46 -3.64
C ARG A 243 27.54 11.75 -4.86
N GLU A 244 28.41 10.76 -4.69
CA GLU A 244 28.92 9.94 -5.80
C GLU A 244 27.79 9.24 -6.55
N ARG A 245 26.81 8.69 -5.83
CA ARG A 245 25.61 8.08 -6.44
C ARG A 245 24.75 9.08 -7.21
N LEU A 246 24.56 10.29 -6.70
CA LEU A 246 23.87 11.34 -7.46
C LEU A 246 24.61 11.70 -8.76
N LEU A 247 25.93 11.76 -8.72
CA LEU A 247 26.77 12.02 -9.90
C LEU A 247 26.64 10.90 -10.93
N GLU A 248 26.65 9.63 -10.51
CA GLU A 248 26.40 8.47 -11.37
C GLU A 248 25.02 8.54 -12.04
N LEU A 249 24.00 8.95 -11.27
CA LEU A 249 22.63 9.14 -11.76
C LEU A 249 22.45 10.43 -12.58
N ARG A 250 23.47 11.28 -12.64
CA ARG A 250 23.48 12.59 -13.30
C ARG A 250 22.37 13.52 -12.81
N VAL A 251 22.07 13.47 -11.51
CA VAL A 251 21.07 14.35 -10.91
C VAL A 251 21.64 15.78 -10.85
N THR A 252 20.91 16.74 -11.42
CA THR A 252 21.31 18.15 -11.41
C THR A 252 20.48 18.98 -10.43
N GLN A 253 20.93 20.21 -10.13
CA GLN A 253 20.18 21.12 -9.28
C GLN A 253 18.87 21.57 -9.94
N GLU A 254 18.84 21.67 -11.27
CA GLU A 254 17.66 21.96 -12.07
C GLU A 254 16.64 20.83 -11.97
N GLU A 255 17.10 19.58 -12.02
CA GLU A 255 16.25 18.40 -11.85
C GLU A 255 15.60 18.38 -10.46
N ILE A 256 16.37 18.61 -9.39
CA ILE A 256 15.84 18.72 -8.02
C ILE A 256 14.81 19.86 -7.92
N SER A 257 15.10 20.99 -8.56
CA SER A 257 14.17 22.13 -8.60
C SER A 257 12.89 21.79 -9.36
N LYS A 258 12.98 20.96 -10.41
CA LYS A 258 11.83 20.48 -11.16
C LYS A 258 10.94 19.56 -10.33
N TRP A 259 11.50 18.66 -9.54
CA TRP A 259 10.73 17.81 -8.63
C TRP A 259 9.91 18.64 -7.64
N VAL A 260 10.52 19.70 -7.08
CA VAL A 260 9.84 20.63 -6.17
C VAL A 260 8.77 21.46 -6.88
N GLU A 261 9.05 21.90 -8.11
CA GLU A 261 8.08 22.64 -8.92
C GLU A 261 6.84 21.78 -9.21
N VAL A 262 7.02 20.56 -9.70
CA VAL A 262 5.91 19.66 -10.05
C VAL A 262 5.14 19.28 -8.77
N SER A 263 5.82 18.89 -7.70
CA SER A 263 5.15 18.48 -6.46
C SER A 263 4.35 19.62 -5.79
N SER A 264 4.82 20.87 -5.90
CA SER A 264 4.12 22.04 -5.34
C SER A 264 2.91 22.49 -6.18
N LYS A 265 2.87 22.11 -7.47
CA LYS A 265 1.83 22.51 -8.41
C LYS A 265 0.97 21.36 -8.93
N LEU A 266 1.14 20.14 -8.43
CA LEU A 266 0.30 19.01 -8.79
C LEU A 266 -1.14 19.24 -8.29
N GLU A 267 -2.11 18.93 -9.13
CA GLU A 267 -3.54 19.07 -8.82
C GLU A 267 -3.94 18.01 -7.78
N ILE A 268 -4.49 18.46 -6.64
CA ILE A 268 -5.07 17.57 -5.63
C ILE A 268 -6.54 17.99 -5.51
N PRO A 269 -7.50 17.13 -5.87
CA PRO A 269 -8.90 17.53 -5.98
C PRO A 269 -9.58 17.56 -4.60
N CYS A 270 -9.25 18.58 -3.79
CA CYS A 270 -9.88 18.82 -2.50
C CYS A 270 -10.68 20.12 -2.50
N GLU A 271 -11.91 20.02 -2.03
CA GLU A 271 -12.77 21.17 -1.79
C GLU A 271 -12.26 22.00 -0.61
N SER A 272 -12.62 23.28 -0.60
CA SER A 272 -12.23 24.22 0.45
C SER A 272 -12.68 23.81 1.86
N ASP A 273 -13.71 22.97 1.95
CA ASP A 273 -14.27 22.47 3.19
C ASP A 273 -13.58 21.18 3.71
N GLY A 274 -12.53 20.73 3.01
CA GLY A 274 -11.71 19.58 3.35
C GLY A 274 -12.20 18.23 2.82
N LEU A 275 -13.34 18.16 2.11
CA LEU A 275 -13.73 16.92 1.44
C LEU A 275 -12.99 16.81 0.10
N CYS A 276 -12.33 15.68 -0.15
CA CYS A 276 -11.57 15.48 -1.38
C CYS A 276 -12.33 14.56 -2.33
N GLU A 277 -12.45 14.96 -3.60
CA GLU A 277 -12.90 14.06 -4.65
C GLU A 277 -11.86 12.95 -4.83
N GLN A 278 -12.32 11.74 -5.13
CA GLN A 278 -11.43 10.63 -5.41
C GLN A 278 -10.70 10.81 -6.74
N PHE A 279 -11.35 11.45 -7.71
CA PHE A 279 -10.80 11.88 -8.99
C PHE A 279 -11.70 12.99 -9.53
N GLU A 280 -11.21 13.74 -10.52
CA GLU A 280 -11.93 14.88 -11.06
C GLU A 280 -13.30 14.48 -11.64
N GLY A 281 -14.36 15.08 -11.09
CA GLY A 281 -15.75 14.83 -11.49
C GLY A 281 -16.44 13.72 -10.69
N TYR A 282 -15.78 13.09 -9.71
CA TYR A 282 -16.35 12.00 -8.92
C TYR A 282 -17.65 12.41 -8.21
N PHE A 283 -17.74 13.61 -7.63
CA PHE A 283 -18.97 14.05 -6.96
C PHE A 283 -20.17 14.26 -7.89
N LYS A 284 -19.94 14.26 -9.22
CA LYS A 284 -21.01 14.35 -10.22
C LYS A 284 -21.61 12.99 -10.60
N LEU A 285 -20.98 11.89 -10.15
CA LEU A 285 -21.51 10.54 -10.33
C LEU A 285 -22.78 10.33 -9.50
N LYS A 286 -23.55 9.31 -9.87
CA LYS A 286 -24.77 8.93 -9.14
C LYS A 286 -24.41 8.50 -7.73
N ASP A 287 -25.03 9.10 -6.73
CA ASP A 287 -24.77 8.71 -5.34
C ASP A 287 -25.47 7.39 -5.02
N PHE A 288 -24.76 6.50 -4.33
CA PHE A 288 -25.30 5.28 -3.74
C PHE A 288 -24.49 4.95 -2.50
N THR A 289 -25.18 4.66 -1.40
CA THR A 289 -24.54 4.30 -0.13
C THR A 289 -24.81 2.85 0.20
N ILE A 290 -23.84 2.22 0.84
CA ILE A 290 -23.82 0.81 1.19
C ILE A 290 -24.24 0.68 2.64
N GLU A 291 -25.15 -0.26 2.90
CA GLU A 291 -25.58 -0.55 4.26
C GLU A 291 -24.41 -1.09 5.10
N PRO A 292 -24.26 -0.65 6.36
CA PRO A 292 -23.20 -1.15 7.23
C PRO A 292 -23.19 -2.68 7.31
N GLY A 293 -22.02 -3.29 7.13
CA GLY A 293 -21.83 -4.75 7.18
C GLY A 293 -22.06 -5.47 5.85
N VAL A 294 -22.51 -4.79 4.80
CA VAL A 294 -22.55 -5.37 3.46
C VAL A 294 -21.14 -5.39 2.86
N LEU A 295 -20.70 -6.60 2.48
CA LEU A 295 -19.39 -6.82 1.87
C LEU A 295 -19.52 -7.33 0.43
N GLY A 296 -18.63 -6.83 -0.42
CA GLY A 296 -18.51 -7.18 -1.82
C GLY A 296 -19.67 -6.68 -2.69
N GLU A 297 -19.59 -7.05 -3.97
CA GLU A 297 -20.51 -6.61 -5.00
C GLU A 297 -21.83 -7.38 -5.01
N LYS A 298 -21.85 -8.59 -4.42
CA LYS A 298 -22.97 -9.56 -4.53
C LYS A 298 -24.31 -9.03 -4.03
N ASN A 299 -24.27 -8.06 -3.13
CA ASN A 299 -25.46 -7.48 -2.50
C ASN A 299 -25.85 -6.13 -3.10
N LEU A 300 -25.11 -5.63 -4.11
CA LEU A 300 -25.49 -4.41 -4.81
C LEU A 300 -26.72 -4.67 -5.69
N PRO A 301 -27.63 -3.68 -5.84
CA PRO A 301 -28.68 -3.76 -6.83
C PRO A 301 -28.09 -4.01 -8.23
N GLN A 302 -28.74 -4.87 -9.03
CA GLN A 302 -28.23 -5.26 -10.35
C GLN A 302 -27.95 -4.06 -11.28
N GLU A 303 -28.73 -2.99 -11.15
CA GLU A 303 -28.52 -1.73 -11.88
C GLU A 303 -27.21 -1.05 -11.49
N VAL A 304 -26.92 -0.97 -10.19
CA VAL A 304 -25.67 -0.39 -9.66
C VAL A 304 -24.48 -1.26 -10.07
N LEU A 305 -24.60 -2.59 -9.93
CA LEU A 305 -23.54 -3.53 -10.30
C LEU A 305 -23.20 -3.48 -11.79
N ALA A 306 -24.21 -3.37 -12.66
CA ALA A 306 -24.00 -3.34 -14.11
C ALA A 306 -23.31 -2.05 -14.60
N SER A 307 -23.42 -0.96 -13.83
CA SER A 307 -22.92 0.36 -14.19
C SER A 307 -22.10 1.00 -13.05
N VAL A 308 -21.32 0.20 -12.30
CA VAL A 308 -20.65 0.66 -11.07
C VAL A 308 -19.80 1.91 -11.28
N HIS A 309 -19.18 2.05 -12.46
CA HIS A 309 -18.39 3.20 -12.90
C HIS A 309 -19.18 4.52 -13.06
N GLU A 310 -20.51 4.47 -13.07
CA GLU A 310 -21.39 5.67 -13.09
C GLU A 310 -21.80 6.13 -11.67
N TYR A 311 -21.44 5.37 -10.64
CA TYR A 311 -21.82 5.62 -9.25
C TYR A 311 -20.62 6.01 -8.39
N GLN A 312 -20.89 6.70 -7.29
CA GLN A 312 -19.89 7.01 -6.25
C GLN A 312 -19.50 5.77 -5.41
N VAL A 313 -19.75 4.56 -5.90
CA VAL A 313 -19.45 3.31 -5.17
C VAL A 313 -18.05 2.86 -5.53
N ILE A 314 -17.24 2.50 -4.54
CA ILE A 314 -15.82 2.20 -4.71
C ILE A 314 -15.48 0.78 -4.25
N LYS A 315 -14.51 0.15 -4.91
CA LYS A 315 -14.05 -1.22 -4.65
C LYS A 315 -13.37 -1.36 -3.29
N GLN A 316 -12.46 -0.42 -3.01
CA GLN A 316 -11.54 -0.47 -1.88
C GLN A 316 -11.09 0.94 -1.47
N ALA A 317 -10.24 1.03 -0.44
CA ALA A 317 -9.76 2.32 0.05
C ALA A 317 -8.88 3.01 -1.02
N ASP A 318 -9.28 4.21 -1.43
CA ASP A 318 -8.56 5.08 -2.37
C ASP A 318 -8.10 6.36 -1.64
N VAL A 319 -9.00 7.34 -1.47
CA VAL A 319 -8.72 8.56 -0.66
C VAL A 319 -8.29 8.21 0.75
N VAL A 320 -9.01 7.27 1.37
CA VAL A 320 -8.72 6.78 2.73
C VAL A 320 -7.34 6.14 2.83
N ALA A 321 -6.87 5.44 1.78
CA ALA A 321 -5.55 4.83 1.77
C ALA A 321 -4.45 5.89 1.78
N ALA A 322 -4.50 6.87 0.87
CA ALA A 322 -3.51 7.96 0.83
C ALA A 322 -3.51 8.78 2.12
N MET A 323 -4.70 9.03 2.67
CA MET A 323 -4.86 9.74 3.94
C MET A 323 -4.30 8.97 5.13
N PHE A 324 -4.39 7.64 5.16
CA PHE A 324 -3.74 6.85 6.21
C PHE A 324 -2.21 6.81 6.05
N LEU A 325 -1.73 6.52 4.83
CA LEU A 325 -0.30 6.39 4.54
C LEU A 325 0.46 7.70 4.81
N LEU A 326 -0.19 8.84 4.56
CA LEU A 326 0.36 10.19 4.70
C LEU A 326 -0.42 11.04 5.70
N ARG A 327 -0.99 10.40 6.73
CA ARG A 327 -1.83 11.03 7.77
C ARG A 327 -1.25 12.28 8.42
N ASP A 328 0.08 12.36 8.54
CA ASP A 328 0.77 13.51 9.12
C ASP A 328 0.73 14.77 8.21
N LYS A 329 0.32 14.62 6.94
CA LYS A 329 0.16 15.71 5.97
C LYS A 329 -1.24 16.31 5.95
N PHE A 330 -2.18 15.73 6.67
CA PHE A 330 -3.58 16.15 6.65
C PHE A 330 -4.04 16.57 8.04
N PRO A 331 -4.82 17.66 8.16
CA PRO A 331 -5.51 17.98 9.40
C PRO A 331 -6.45 16.84 9.81
N ARG A 332 -6.59 16.62 11.11
CA ARG A 332 -7.38 15.49 11.65
C ARG A 332 -8.85 15.57 11.22
N GLU A 333 -9.41 16.76 11.15
CA GLU A 333 -10.77 17.03 10.69
C GLU A 333 -10.99 16.61 9.22
N VAL A 334 -9.97 16.81 8.37
CA VAL A 334 -9.98 16.36 6.97
C VAL A 334 -9.97 14.83 6.91
N LEU A 335 -9.14 14.18 7.72
CA LEU A 335 -9.10 12.72 7.83
C LEU A 335 -10.47 12.14 8.24
N VAL A 336 -11.07 12.70 9.30
CA VAL A 336 -12.39 12.25 9.79
C VAL A 336 -13.46 12.41 8.71
N LYS A 337 -13.50 13.57 8.06
CA LYS A 337 -14.53 13.89 7.06
C LYS A 337 -14.50 12.94 5.87
N ASN A 338 -13.31 12.69 5.33
CA ASN A 338 -13.14 11.80 4.17
C ASN A 338 -13.36 10.34 4.56
N TYR A 339 -12.89 9.92 5.74
CA TYR A 339 -13.17 8.58 6.27
C TYR A 339 -14.69 8.30 6.32
N GLU A 340 -15.47 9.20 6.93
CA GLU A 340 -16.92 9.03 7.04
C GLU A 340 -17.64 9.03 5.69
N TYR A 341 -17.20 9.89 4.77
CA TYR A 341 -17.80 10.00 3.44
C TYR A 341 -17.57 8.75 2.60
N TYR A 342 -16.33 8.25 2.55
CA TYR A 342 -15.95 7.12 1.71
C TYR A 342 -16.30 5.76 2.32
N LEU A 343 -16.31 5.63 3.65
CA LEU A 343 -16.71 4.36 4.31
C LEU A 343 -18.11 3.92 3.86
N ARG A 344 -19.07 4.85 3.76
CA ARG A 344 -20.44 4.57 3.32
C ARG A 344 -20.58 4.24 1.84
N ARG A 345 -19.51 4.38 1.07
CA ARG A 345 -19.48 4.19 -0.38
C ARG A 345 -18.57 3.05 -0.81
N THR A 346 -17.97 2.35 0.15
CA THR A 346 -16.99 1.31 -0.12
C THR A 346 -17.62 -0.08 -0.03
N THR A 347 -17.58 -0.82 -1.13
CA THR A 347 -18.07 -2.21 -1.19
C THR A 347 -17.21 -3.17 -0.40
N HIS A 348 -15.96 -2.80 -0.15
CA HIS A 348 -14.94 -3.67 0.41
C HIS A 348 -14.80 -4.96 -0.41
N ALA A 349 -14.97 -4.91 -1.73
CA ALA A 349 -14.90 -6.09 -2.61
C ALA A 349 -13.49 -6.68 -2.73
N SER A 350 -12.47 -5.93 -2.33
CA SER A 350 -11.10 -6.39 -2.21
C SER A 350 -10.71 -6.64 -0.76
N SER A 351 -9.90 -7.69 -0.55
CA SER A 351 -9.29 -8.02 0.75
C SER A 351 -8.36 -6.94 1.31
N LEU A 352 -7.92 -6.00 0.46
CA LEU A 352 -7.09 -4.87 0.85
C LEU A 352 -7.90 -3.74 1.52
N SER A 353 -9.23 -3.74 1.35
CA SER A 353 -10.06 -2.62 1.79
C SER A 353 -10.22 -2.54 3.31
N LEU A 354 -10.72 -3.61 3.94
CA LEU A 354 -11.02 -3.63 5.37
C LEU A 354 -9.81 -3.26 6.26
N PRO A 355 -8.59 -3.79 6.03
CA PRO A 355 -7.44 -3.42 6.84
C PRO A 355 -7.11 -1.92 6.78
N MET A 356 -7.24 -1.28 5.62
CA MET A 356 -6.92 0.14 5.45
C MET A 356 -7.94 1.04 6.17
N TYR A 357 -9.23 0.70 6.09
CA TYR A 357 -10.26 1.39 6.87
C TYR A 357 -10.08 1.17 8.38
N ALA A 358 -9.78 -0.06 8.80
CA ALA A 358 -9.46 -0.36 10.20
C ALA A 358 -8.28 0.50 10.68
N ALA A 359 -7.22 0.60 9.89
CA ALA A 359 -6.03 1.35 10.23
C ALA A 359 -6.32 2.85 10.47
N LEU A 360 -7.08 3.49 9.57
CA LEU A 360 -7.46 4.89 9.75
C LEU A 360 -8.45 5.09 10.89
N ALA A 361 -9.42 4.19 11.07
CA ALA A 361 -10.37 4.23 12.18
C ALA A 361 -9.65 4.18 13.54
N LEU A 362 -8.73 3.24 13.70
CA LEU A 362 -7.91 3.07 14.90
C LEU A 362 -7.01 4.28 15.13
N TYR A 363 -6.38 4.82 14.08
CA TYR A 363 -5.59 6.06 14.16
C TYR A 363 -6.44 7.25 14.64
N LEU A 364 -7.69 7.31 14.19
CA LEU A 364 -8.67 8.32 14.60
C LEU A 364 -9.28 8.05 15.98
N GLY A 365 -8.89 6.99 16.70
CA GLY A 365 -9.42 6.66 18.02
C GLY A 365 -10.87 6.14 17.98
N ARG A 366 -11.33 5.66 16.82
CA ARG A 366 -12.62 4.97 16.66
C ARG A 366 -12.47 3.50 17.00
N SER A 367 -12.13 3.20 18.26
CA SER A 367 -11.61 1.88 18.65
C SER A 367 -12.54 0.72 18.35
N GLU A 368 -13.85 0.83 18.63
CA GLU A 368 -14.81 -0.26 18.35
C GLU A 368 -15.00 -0.50 16.85
N GLU A 369 -15.28 0.55 16.07
CA GLU A 369 -15.45 0.47 14.61
C GLU A 369 -14.17 -0.06 13.93
N GLY A 370 -13.02 0.46 14.34
CA GLY A 370 -11.72 0.02 13.84
C GLY A 370 -11.42 -1.43 14.20
N TYR A 371 -11.79 -1.89 15.40
CA TYR A 371 -11.63 -3.29 15.80
C TYR A 371 -12.58 -4.22 15.04
N ASP A 372 -13.84 -3.85 14.84
CA ASP A 372 -14.79 -4.68 14.10
C ASP A 372 -14.35 -4.86 12.63
N LEU A 373 -13.80 -3.82 11.99
CA LEU A 373 -13.18 -3.90 10.66
C LEU A 373 -11.91 -4.75 10.67
N LEU A 374 -11.02 -4.55 11.65
CA LEU A 374 -9.79 -5.32 11.82
C LEU A 374 -10.07 -6.82 12.01
N ARG A 375 -11.06 -7.14 12.84
CA ARG A 375 -11.49 -8.52 13.13
C ARG A 375 -12.06 -9.18 11.88
N GLN A 376 -12.90 -8.49 11.12
CA GLN A 376 -13.41 -8.99 9.84
C GLN A 376 -12.28 -9.26 8.84
N ALA A 377 -11.31 -8.36 8.74
CA ALA A 377 -10.13 -8.55 7.89
C ALA A 377 -9.29 -9.76 8.32
N ALA A 378 -9.00 -9.91 9.62
CA ALA A 378 -8.22 -11.03 10.14
C ALA A 378 -8.91 -12.39 9.87
N LEU A 379 -10.24 -12.43 9.92
CA LEU A 379 -11.04 -13.63 9.68
C LEU A 379 -11.37 -13.85 8.19
N ALA A 380 -10.89 -13.01 7.27
CA ALA A 380 -11.36 -13.00 5.88
C ALA A 380 -11.20 -14.35 5.17
N ASP A 381 -10.03 -14.98 5.27
CA ASP A 381 -9.76 -16.30 4.69
C ASP A 381 -10.43 -17.44 5.47
N ILE A 382 -10.48 -17.36 6.81
CA ILE A 382 -11.11 -18.38 7.65
C ILE A 382 -12.61 -18.47 7.35
N SER A 383 -13.26 -17.32 7.24
CA SER A 383 -14.69 -17.19 6.94
C SER A 383 -14.99 -17.16 5.44
N ASN A 384 -13.96 -17.21 4.59
CA ASN A 384 -14.05 -17.10 3.14
C ASN A 384 -14.98 -15.97 2.66
N ILE A 385 -14.87 -14.77 3.26
CA ILE A 385 -15.84 -13.68 3.05
C ILE A 385 -15.88 -13.20 1.58
N TYR A 386 -14.79 -13.37 0.85
CA TYR A 386 -14.67 -13.06 -0.58
C TYR A 386 -15.08 -14.21 -1.50
N GLY A 387 -15.22 -15.42 -0.96
CA GLY A 387 -15.61 -16.61 -1.73
C GLY A 387 -14.50 -17.20 -2.62
N ASN A 388 -13.26 -16.70 -2.52
CA ASN A 388 -12.13 -17.06 -3.38
C ASN A 388 -10.88 -17.48 -2.59
N THR A 389 -11.01 -17.88 -1.33
CA THR A 389 -9.88 -18.40 -0.52
C THR A 389 -9.22 -19.63 -1.17
N SER A 390 -9.99 -20.41 -1.96
CA SER A 390 -9.47 -21.53 -2.75
C SER A 390 -8.42 -21.13 -3.78
N ASP A 391 -8.38 -19.86 -4.19
CA ASP A 391 -7.41 -19.35 -5.15
C ASP A 391 -6.06 -19.04 -4.48
N GLY A 392 -6.03 -19.04 -3.14
CA GLY A 392 -4.86 -18.83 -2.29
C GLY A 392 -5.12 -17.78 -1.20
N PHE A 393 -4.37 -17.89 -0.10
CA PHE A 393 -4.48 -17.02 1.08
C PHE A 393 -4.20 -15.54 0.76
N HIS A 394 -4.97 -14.61 1.32
CA HIS A 394 -4.82 -13.17 1.05
C HIS A 394 -3.67 -12.55 1.84
N VAL A 395 -2.44 -12.70 1.35
CA VAL A 395 -1.21 -12.19 2.01
C VAL A 395 -1.25 -10.68 2.22
N GLY A 396 -1.74 -9.91 1.25
CA GLY A 396 -1.93 -8.46 1.39
C GLY A 396 -2.86 -8.10 2.55
N SER A 397 -3.99 -8.81 2.70
CA SER A 397 -4.91 -8.59 3.81
C SER A 397 -4.27 -8.91 5.17
N ALA A 398 -3.55 -10.02 5.27
CA ALA A 398 -2.84 -10.42 6.48
C ALA A 398 -1.78 -9.40 6.91
N GLY A 399 -0.99 -8.89 5.95
CA GLY A 399 -0.06 -7.79 6.19
C GLY A 399 -0.79 -6.51 6.61
N GLY A 400 -1.91 -6.21 5.96
CA GLY A 400 -2.77 -5.07 6.26
C GLY A 400 -3.30 -5.10 7.71
N VAL A 401 -3.71 -6.26 8.22
CA VAL A 401 -4.16 -6.44 9.61
C VAL A 401 -3.04 -6.01 10.57
N TRP A 402 -1.81 -6.45 10.32
CA TRP A 402 -0.66 -5.99 11.10
C TRP A 402 -0.36 -4.51 10.93
N THR A 403 -0.49 -3.97 9.71
CA THR A 403 -0.34 -2.53 9.44
C THR A 403 -1.33 -1.71 10.26
N ALA A 404 -2.58 -2.14 10.35
CA ALA A 404 -3.60 -1.49 11.18
C ALA A 404 -3.26 -1.54 12.67
N ILE A 405 -2.74 -2.66 13.17
CA ILE A 405 -2.28 -2.78 14.57
C ILE A 405 -1.07 -1.86 14.84
N LEU A 406 -0.04 -1.94 14.00
CA LEU A 406 1.24 -1.27 14.20
C LEU A 406 1.14 0.25 13.99
N PHE A 407 0.50 0.68 12.91
CA PHE A 407 0.48 2.09 12.50
C PHE A 407 -0.86 2.79 12.75
N GLY A 408 -1.97 2.05 12.84
CA GLY A 408 -3.28 2.58 13.20
C GLY A 408 -3.46 2.66 14.72
N LEU A 409 -3.43 1.51 15.39
CA LEU A 409 -3.71 1.39 16.82
C LEU A 409 -2.55 1.86 17.71
N LEU A 410 -1.34 1.36 17.44
CA LEU A 410 -0.14 1.70 18.21
C LEU A 410 0.55 2.98 17.72
N LYS A 411 0.19 3.46 16.52
CA LYS A 411 0.79 4.64 15.89
C LYS A 411 2.31 4.64 15.93
N ILE A 412 2.92 3.49 15.66
CA ILE A 412 4.37 3.33 15.73
C ILE A 412 5.05 4.34 14.79
N GLN A 413 6.04 5.06 15.30
CA GLN A 413 6.82 6.03 14.54
C GLN A 413 8.33 5.87 14.81
N PRO A 414 9.17 6.09 13.78
CA PRO A 414 10.61 6.09 13.96
C PRO A 414 11.09 7.45 14.51
N GLY A 415 12.12 7.43 15.35
CA GLY A 415 12.75 8.63 15.91
C GLY A 415 14.21 8.38 16.33
N GLU A 416 14.69 9.09 17.36
CA GLU A 416 15.91 8.66 18.06
C GLU A 416 15.69 7.30 18.75
N SER A 417 14.49 7.10 19.27
CA SER A 417 13.94 5.85 19.78
C SER A 417 12.61 5.52 19.08
N LEU A 418 12.16 4.27 19.19
CA LEU A 418 10.85 3.86 18.70
C LEU A 418 9.77 4.48 19.59
N SER A 419 8.90 5.31 19.02
CA SER A 419 7.73 5.84 19.70
C SER A 419 6.47 5.06 19.30
N TYR A 420 5.56 4.89 20.26
CA TYR A 420 4.24 4.31 20.03
C TYR A 420 3.26 4.83 21.09
N GLU A 421 2.00 4.97 20.73
CA GLU A 421 0.92 5.31 21.65
C GLU A 421 0.29 4.03 22.19
N ARG A 422 0.18 3.94 23.52
CA ARG A 422 -0.73 2.98 24.13
C ARG A 422 -2.14 3.51 23.96
N SER A 423 -2.77 3.18 22.84
CA SER A 423 -4.21 3.41 22.70
C SER A 423 -4.93 2.61 23.78
N ALA A 424 -6.07 3.12 24.26
CA ALA A 424 -7.00 2.28 25.00
C ALA A 424 -7.30 1.08 24.11
N SER A 425 -6.96 -0.12 24.59
CA SER A 425 -7.18 -1.33 23.82
C SER A 425 -8.65 -1.35 23.38
N PRO A 426 -8.97 -1.65 22.10
CA PRO A 426 -10.33 -2.00 21.75
C PRO A 426 -10.78 -3.08 22.74
N CYS A 427 -11.92 -2.86 23.42
CA CYS A 427 -12.21 -3.34 24.78
C CYS A 427 -12.22 -4.87 24.97
N ARG A 428 -11.85 -5.64 23.95
CA ARG A 428 -12.06 -7.09 23.77
C ARG A 428 -10.77 -7.89 23.60
N VAL A 429 -9.60 -7.25 23.49
CA VAL A 429 -8.32 -7.96 23.33
C VAL A 429 -7.20 -7.30 24.13
N SER A 430 -6.25 -8.08 24.63
CA SER A 430 -4.94 -7.57 25.05
C SER A 430 -3.88 -8.30 24.23
N MET A 431 -2.81 -7.61 23.85
CA MET A 431 -1.74 -8.26 23.09
C MET A 431 -0.36 -7.73 23.42
N SER A 432 0.63 -8.61 23.34
CA SER A 432 2.04 -8.21 23.39
C SER A 432 2.85 -8.98 22.36
N PHE A 433 3.87 -8.33 21.82
CA PHE A 433 4.79 -8.89 20.83
C PHE A 433 6.08 -8.07 20.81
N ASN A 434 7.12 -8.60 20.18
CA ASN A 434 8.40 -7.93 20.02
C ASN A 434 8.52 -7.37 18.61
N VAL A 435 9.00 -6.14 18.50
CA VAL A 435 9.39 -5.53 17.23
C VAL A 435 10.89 -5.24 17.20
N ALA A 436 11.48 -5.32 16.02
CA ALA A 436 12.85 -4.95 15.73
C ALA A 436 12.94 -3.46 15.41
N TYR A 437 13.88 -2.76 16.03
CA TYR A 437 14.19 -1.37 15.74
C TYR A 437 15.69 -1.12 15.89
N ARG A 438 16.38 -0.82 14.79
CA ARG A 438 17.83 -0.51 14.75
C ARG A 438 18.70 -1.49 15.54
N GLY A 439 18.45 -2.79 15.36
CA GLY A 439 19.18 -3.88 16.02
C GLY A 439 18.71 -4.22 17.44
N ALA A 440 17.79 -3.44 18.02
CA ALA A 440 17.16 -3.75 19.31
C ALA A 440 15.83 -4.49 19.12
N LYS A 441 15.49 -5.35 20.08
CA LYS A 441 14.15 -5.94 20.22
C LYS A 441 13.38 -5.16 21.28
N VAL A 442 12.24 -4.59 20.90
CA VAL A 442 11.37 -3.78 21.76
C VAL A 442 10.08 -4.54 21.99
N ARG A 443 9.74 -4.83 23.25
CA ARG A 443 8.44 -5.42 23.58
C ARG A 443 7.37 -4.33 23.61
N VAL A 444 6.34 -4.52 22.80
CA VAL A 444 5.18 -3.65 22.71
C VAL A 444 3.98 -4.37 23.32
N SER A 445 3.06 -3.61 23.92
CA SER A 445 1.83 -4.15 24.50
C SER A 445 0.70 -3.16 24.34
N ILE A 446 -0.49 -3.70 24.08
CA ILE A 446 -1.77 -2.99 23.95
C ILE A 446 -2.69 -3.43 25.07
#